data_AF-A0AAX2DWE1-F1
#
_entry.id   AF-A0AAX2DWE1-F1
#
_cell.length_a   1.000
_cell.length_b   1.000
_cell.length_c   1.000
_cell.angle_alpha   90.00
_cell.angle_beta   90.00
_cell.angle_gamma   90.00
#
_symmetry.space_group_name_H-M   'P 1'
#
loop_
_entity.id
_entity.type
_entity.pdbx_description
1 polymer ?
#
loop_
_entity_poly.entity_id
_entity_poly.type
_entity_poly.pdbx_seq_one_letter_code
_entity_poly.pdbx_strand_id
1 'polypeptide(L)' 'MQSKVDVAVMIGSGVPATFRAVGLNVCWVVLVNGERRGAPFASREEALECQASWLAQLARDKAGHPVFSRSA' A
#
# COMPACT_ATOMS: atom_id res chain seq x y z
N MET A 1 13.04 10.21 10.29
CA MET A 1 11.63 10.26 9.86
C MET A 1 11.00 8.90 10.12
N GLN A 2 9.90 8.80 10.87
CA GLN A 2 9.14 7.55 10.96
C GLN A 2 8.24 7.45 9.73
N SER A 3 8.49 6.49 8.85
CA SER A 3 7.59 6.21 7.74
C SER A 3 6.33 5.54 8.27
N LYS A 4 5.17 6.16 8.06
CA LYS A 4 3.87 5.63 8.49
C LYS A 4 3.23 4.88 7.33
N VAL A 5 2.78 3.66 7.58
CA VAL A 5 2.05 2.85 6.60
C VAL A 5 0.63 2.68 7.07
N ASP A 6 -0.33 3.23 6.33
CA ASP A 6 -1.76 3.16 6.62
C ASP A 6 -2.47 2.37 5.53
N VAL A 7 -3.56 1.68 5.88
CA VAL A 7 -4.48 1.06 4.90
C VAL A 7 -5.73 1.91 4.84
N ALA A 8 -6.02 2.46 3.67
CA ALA A 8 -7.23 3.22 3.42
C ALA A 8 -8.23 2.40 2.59
N VAL A 9 -9.51 2.66 2.81
CA VAL A 9 -10.61 2.08 2.03
C VAL A 9 -11.18 3.15 1.12
N MET A 10 -11.35 2.82 -0.16
CA MET A 10 -12.05 3.66 -1.12
C MET A 10 -13.40 3.01 -1.41
N ILE A 11 -14.48 3.81 -1.35
CA ILE A 11 -15.86 3.34 -1.54
C ILE A 11 -16.51 4.17 -2.65
N GLY A 12 -17.29 3.51 -3.51
CA GLY A 12 -18.06 4.19 -4.56
C GLY A 12 -17.19 4.84 -5.62
N SER A 13 -17.30 6.18 -5.78
CA SER A 13 -16.63 6.94 -6.85
C SER A 13 -15.09 6.96 -6.75
N GLY A 14 -14.52 6.56 -5.60
CA GLY A 14 -13.08 6.37 -5.44
C GLY A 14 -12.55 5.04 -5.99
N VAL A 15 -13.40 4.05 -6.23
CA VAL A 15 -12.98 2.72 -6.68
C VAL A 15 -12.60 2.73 -8.17
N PRO A 16 -11.48 2.15 -8.60
CA PRO A 16 -11.10 2.13 -10.02
C PRO A 16 -12.17 1.47 -10.90
N ALA A 17 -12.27 1.92 -12.17
CA ALA A 17 -13.22 1.38 -13.13
C ALA A 17 -13.07 -0.14 -13.35
N THR A 18 -11.85 -0.67 -13.26
CA THR A 18 -11.57 -2.11 -13.35
C THR A 18 -12.22 -2.90 -12.23
N PHE A 19 -12.21 -2.39 -11.00
CA PHE A 19 -12.87 -2.99 -9.85
C PHE A 19 -14.39 -2.87 -9.94
N ARG A 20 -14.90 -1.72 -10.40
CA ARG A 20 -16.35 -1.57 -10.63
C ARG A 20 -16.88 -2.47 -11.73
N ALA A 21 -16.11 -2.69 -12.78
CA ALA A 21 -16.50 -3.57 -13.89
C ALA A 21 -16.70 -5.02 -13.44
N VAL A 22 -16.02 -5.46 -12.38
CA VAL A 22 -16.21 -6.78 -11.76
C VAL A 22 -17.21 -6.77 -10.60
N GLY A 23 -17.93 -5.65 -10.38
CA GLY A 23 -18.97 -5.52 -9.36
C GLY A 23 -18.45 -5.14 -7.95
N LEU A 24 -17.17 -4.79 -7.81
CA LEU A 24 -16.60 -4.36 -6.53
C LEU A 24 -16.86 -2.87 -6.32
N ASN A 25 -17.57 -2.55 -5.23
CA ASN A 25 -17.90 -1.18 -4.81
C ASN A 25 -16.97 -0.65 -3.72
N VAL A 26 -16.00 -1.46 -3.30
CA VAL A 26 -15.02 -1.16 -2.26
C VAL A 26 -13.66 -1.67 -2.73
N CYS A 27 -12.60 -0.91 -2.50
CA CYS A 27 -11.23 -1.37 -2.67
C CYS A 27 -10.33 -0.83 -1.55
N TRP A 28 -9.26 -1.55 -1.25
CA TRP A 28 -8.28 -1.17 -0.24
C TRP A 28 -7.00 -0.69 -0.90
N VAL A 29 -6.36 0.33 -0.32
CA VAL A 29 -5.08 0.85 -0.82
C VAL A 29 -4.13 1.05 0.35
N VAL A 30 -2.85 0.77 0.12
CA VAL A 30 -1.79 1.05 1.08
C VAL A 30 -1.26 2.46 0.82
N LEU A 31 -1.23 3.26 1.88
CA LEU A 31 -0.67 4.60 1.90
C LEU A 31 0.64 4.56 2.69
N VAL A 32 1.72 5.09 2.11
CA VAL A 32 2.99 5.29 2.81
C VAL A 32 3.21 6.80 2.92
N ASN A 33 3.26 7.32 4.14
CA ASN A 33 3.37 8.76 4.42
C ASN A 33 2.28 9.61 3.75
N GLY A 34 1.07 9.06 3.61
CA GLY A 34 -0.06 9.73 2.95
C GLY A 34 -0.07 9.61 1.42
N GLU A 35 0.97 9.04 0.80
CA GLU A 35 0.98 8.76 -0.63
C GLU A 35 0.54 7.33 -0.93
N ARG A 36 -0.30 7.16 -1.95
CA ARG A 36 -0.72 5.82 -2.40
C ARG A 36 0.45 5.07 -3.01
N ARG A 37 0.79 3.92 -2.41
CA ARG A 37 1.82 3.02 -2.91
C ARG A 37 1.23 1.67 -3.30
N GLY A 38 1.36 1.35 -4.59
CA GLY A 38 0.92 0.09 -5.17
C GLY A 38 -0.47 0.15 -5.80
N ALA A 39 -0.94 -1.03 -6.21
CA ALA A 39 -2.27 -1.22 -6.77
C ALA A 39 -3.34 -1.27 -5.67
N PRO A 40 -4.60 -0.94 -6.01
CA PRO A 40 -5.73 -1.21 -5.14
C PRO A 40 -5.98 -2.71 -5.03
N PHE A 41 -6.30 -3.18 -3.83
CA PHE A 41 -6.59 -4.56 -3.49
C PHE A 41 -8.10 -4.80 -3.43
N ALA A 42 -8.51 -6.01 -3.81
CA ALA A 42 -9.90 -6.47 -3.77
C ALA A 42 -10.35 -6.83 -2.36
N SER A 43 -9.41 -7.27 -1.52
CA SER A 43 -9.67 -7.69 -0.15
C SER A 43 -8.88 -6.86 0.86
N ARG A 44 -9.37 -6.88 2.10
CA ARG A 44 -8.66 -6.25 3.21
C ARG A 44 -7.44 -7.06 3.63
N GLU A 45 -7.51 -8.39 3.60
CA GLU A 45 -6.37 -9.23 3.98
C GLU A 45 -5.14 -8.95 3.11
N GLU A 46 -5.31 -8.93 1.78
CA GLU A 46 -4.21 -8.64 0.84
C GLU A 46 -3.56 -7.29 1.13
N ALA A 47 -4.37 -6.26 1.44
CA ALA A 47 -3.85 -4.94 1.77
C ALA A 47 -3.06 -4.93 3.10
N LEU A 48 -3.49 -5.73 4.09
CA LEU A 48 -2.80 -5.87 5.38
C LEU A 48 -1.48 -6.63 5.23
N GLU A 49 -1.44 -7.68 4.42
CA GLU A 49 -0.20 -8.40 4.10
C GLU A 49 0.82 -7.49 3.40
N CYS A 50 0.34 -6.65 2.49
CA CYS A 50 1.17 -5.65 1.83
C CYS A 50 1.66 -4.58 2.82
N GLN A 51 0.80 -4.11 3.73
CA GLN A 51 1.19 -3.20 4.82
C GLN A 51 2.29 -3.81 5.70
N ALA A 52 2.14 -5.07 6.12
CA ALA A 52 3.13 -5.77 6.94
C ALA A 52 4.48 -5.89 6.21
N SER A 53 4.45 -6.21 4.92
CA SER A 53 5.65 -6.26 4.07
C SER A 53 6.34 -4.90 3.96
N TRP A 54 5.57 -3.81 3.80
CA TRP A 54 6.08 -2.45 3.80
C TRP A 54 6.70 -2.05 5.14
N LEU A 55 6.04 -2.36 6.25
CA LEU A 55 6.57 -2.10 7.59
C LEU A 55 7.88 -2.87 7.83
N ALA A 56 7.96 -4.12 7.38
CA ALA A 56 9.18 -4.92 7.46
C ALA A 56 10.31 -4.31 6.62
N GLN A 57 10.05 -3.87 5.38
CA GLN A 57 11.05 -3.19 4.55
C GLN A 57 11.52 -1.87 5.18
N LEU A 58 10.59 -1.05 5.68
CA LEU A 58 10.92 0.21 6.34
C LEU A 58 11.70 0.01 7.64
N ALA A 59 11.42 -1.06 8.39
CA ALA A 59 12.19 -1.44 9.56
C ALA A 59 13.63 -1.82 9.18
N ARG A 60 13.82 -2.52 8.05
CA ARG A 60 15.16 -2.87 7.52
C ARG A 60 15.93 -1.65 7.05
N ASP A 61 15.27 -0.72 6.35
CA ASP A 61 15.88 0.54 5.91
C ASP A 61 16.30 1.41 7.11
N LYS A 62 15.45 1.45 8.15
CA LYS A 62 15.74 2.20 9.39
C LYS A 62 16.88 1.57 10.20
N ALA A 63 17.09 0.27 10.09
CA ALA A 63 18.20 -0.45 10.71
C ALA A 63 19.56 -0.24 10.01
N GLY A 64 19.63 0.66 9.01
CA GLY A 64 20.89 1.08 8.40
C GLY A 64 21.42 0.12 7.34
N HIS A 65 20.58 -0.75 6.77
CA HIS A 65 20.95 -1.50 5.58
C HIS A 65 20.49 -0.73 4.34
N PRO A 66 21.39 -0.15 3.53
CA PRO A 66 21.01 0.54 2.31
C PRO A 66 20.56 -0.50 1.27
N VAL A 67 19.26 -0.84 1.25
CA VAL A 67 18.68 -1.78 0.27
C VAL A 67 18.42 -1.13 -1.08
N PHE A 68 18.60 0.19 -1.21
CA PHE A 68 18.59 0.87 -2.51
C PHE A 68 19.84 1.71 -2.70
N SER A 69 20.98 1.05 -2.90
CA SER A 69 22.03 1.65 -3.73
C SER A 69 21.50 1.65 -5.17
N ARG A 70 20.95 2.79 -5.61
CA ARG A 70 20.70 3.02 -7.03
C ARG A 70 22.06 2.96 -7.73
N SER A 71 22.25 1.94 -8.56
CA SER A 71 23.33 1.93 -9.55
C SER A 71 23.18 3.18 -10.43
N ALA A 72 24.20 4.03 -10.39
CA ALA A 72 24.47 5.06 -11.39
C ALA A 72 25.58 4.54 -12.32
#